data_AF-A0A8H4VHZ6-F1
#
_entry.id   AF-A0A8H4VHZ6-F1
#
_cell.length_a   1.000
_cell.length_b   1.000
_cell.length_c   1.000
_cell.angle_alpha   90.00
_cell.angle_beta   90.00
_cell.angle_gamma   90.00
#
_symmetry.space_group_name_H-M   'P 1'
#
loop_
_entity.id
_entity.type
_entity.pdbx_description
1 polymer ?
#
loop_
_entity_poly.entity_id
_entity_poly.type
_entity_poly.pdbx_seq_one_letter_code
_entity_poly.pdbx_strand_id
1 'polypeptide(L)'
;MYGGRNGGLSDMNTLSLSGLLNAASEDRLLFATTNRLERLDPALSRPGRMDVWVEFKNATKWQAEALFRNFFPCEDYAKDVYNADCKTS
;
A
#
# COMPACT_ATOMS: atom_id res chain seq x y z
N MET A 1 -38.14 -11.78 -40.55
CA MET A 1 -36.76 -12.25 -40.80
C MET A 1 -35.81 -11.07 -40.76
N TYR A 2 -35.34 -10.67 -39.58
CA TYR A 2 -34.03 -10.05 -39.35
C TYR A 2 -33.69 -10.29 -37.88
N GLY A 3 -32.69 -11.14 -37.64
CA GLY A 3 -32.18 -11.44 -36.32
C GLY A 3 -31.29 -10.30 -35.82
N GLY A 4 -31.63 -9.72 -34.67
CA GLY A 4 -30.80 -8.76 -33.96
C GLY A 4 -30.12 -9.44 -32.78
N ARG A 5 -28.86 -9.83 -32.94
CA ARG A 5 -27.95 -10.11 -31.82
C ARG A 5 -27.69 -8.80 -31.08
N ASN A 6 -28.30 -8.62 -29.92
CA ASN A 6 -27.84 -7.64 -28.93
C ASN A 6 -26.98 -8.36 -27.89
N GLY A 7 -25.79 -8.80 -28.33
CA GLY A 7 -24.67 -9.14 -27.44
C GLY A 7 -23.70 -7.99 -27.48
N GLY A 8 -23.89 -7.01 -26.59
CA GLY A 8 -23.12 -5.78 -26.60
C GLY A 8 -22.93 -5.22 -25.20
N LEU A 9 -21.69 -5.36 -24.72
CA LEU A 9 -21.04 -4.42 -23.80
C LEU A 9 -21.45 -4.44 -22.32
N SER A 10 -21.34 -5.60 -21.68
CA SER A 10 -21.01 -5.64 -20.25
C SER A 10 -20.07 -6.79 -19.89
N ASP A 11 -19.10 -7.10 -20.75
CA ASP A 11 -17.83 -7.67 -20.29
C ASP A 11 -17.05 -6.56 -19.57
N MET A 12 -17.63 -6.08 -18.47
CA MET A 12 -16.93 -5.28 -17.49
C MET A 12 -15.81 -6.17 -16.98
N ASN A 13 -14.58 -5.83 -17.33
CA ASN A 13 -13.30 -6.35 -16.83
C ASN A 13 -13.34 -6.55 -15.30
N THR A 14 -14.02 -7.59 -14.86
CA THR A 14 -14.15 -7.98 -13.47
C THR A 14 -12.93 -8.83 -13.20
N LEU A 15 -11.84 -8.14 -12.86
CA LEU A 15 -10.64 -8.80 -12.39
C LEU A 15 -10.99 -9.54 -11.10
N SER A 16 -11.15 -10.86 -11.22
CA SER A 16 -11.25 -11.72 -10.05
C SER A 16 -9.89 -11.74 -9.35
N LEU A 17 -9.90 -11.67 -8.02
CA LEU A 17 -8.71 -11.84 -7.22
C LEU A 17 -7.99 -13.15 -7.57
N SER A 18 -8.73 -14.23 -7.80
CA SER A 18 -8.17 -15.51 -8.25
C SER A 18 -7.48 -15.41 -9.62
N GLY A 19 -8.02 -14.58 -10.53
CA GLY A 19 -7.40 -14.34 -11.84
C GLY A 19 -6.08 -13.59 -11.74
N LEU A 20 -6.01 -12.57 -10.88
CA LEU A 20 -4.78 -11.84 -10.59
C LEU A 20 -3.74 -12.73 -9.91
N LEU A 21 -4.16 -13.58 -8.96
CA LEU A 21 -3.25 -14.45 -8.22
C LEU A 21 -2.66 -15.57 -9.08
N ASN A 22 -3.46 -16.15 -9.98
CA ASN A 22 -2.95 -17.15 -10.91
C ASN A 22 -1.92 -16.52 -11.88
N ALA A 23 -2.13 -15.27 -12.32
CA ALA A 23 -1.18 -14.57 -13.18
C ALA A 23 0.12 -14.15 -12.47
N ALA A 24 0.11 -14.05 -11.14
CA ALA A 24 1.27 -13.67 -10.33
C ALA A 24 2.10 -14.86 -9.81
N SER A 25 1.72 -16.09 -10.16
CA SER A 25 2.17 -17.28 -9.43
C SER A 25 3.53 -17.88 -9.82
N GLU A 26 4.19 -17.39 -10.88
CA GLU A 26 5.54 -17.82 -11.26
C GLU A 26 6.55 -16.65 -11.18
N ASP A 27 7.63 -16.86 -10.41
CA ASP A 27 8.82 -15.99 -10.27
C ASP A 27 8.55 -14.51 -9.92
N ARG A 28 7.44 -14.21 -9.24
CA ARG A 28 7.04 -12.84 -8.88
C ARG A 28 6.73 -12.74 -7.39
N LEU A 29 7.20 -11.65 -6.77
CA LEU A 29 6.78 -11.25 -5.44
C LEU A 29 5.51 -10.42 -5.53
N LEU A 30 4.44 -10.89 -4.90
CA LEU A 30 3.17 -10.16 -4.80
C LEU A 30 3.03 -9.55 -3.40
N PHE A 31 2.91 -8.23 -3.35
CA PHE A 31 2.51 -7.52 -2.14
C PHE A 31 1.05 -7.10 -2.28
N ALA A 32 0.26 -7.38 -1.25
CA ALA A 32 -1.14 -6.96 -1.15
C ALA A 32 -1.38 -6.31 0.21
N THR A 33 -2.24 -5.31 0.24
CA THR A 33 -2.65 -4.60 1.46
C THR A 33 -4.15 -4.72 1.64
N THR A 34 -4.60 -4.99 2.87
CA THR A 34 -6.03 -4.97 3.22
C THR A 34 -6.23 -4.20 4.52
N ASN A 35 -7.30 -3.39 4.57
CA ASN A 35 -7.73 -2.72 5.80
C ASN A 35 -8.72 -3.57 6.61
N ARG A 36 -9.15 -4.74 6.07
CA ARG A 36 -10.13 -5.64 6.68
C ARG A 36 -9.69 -7.08 6.48
N LEU A 37 -8.85 -7.59 7.38
CA LEU A 37 -8.31 -8.95 7.29
C LEU A 37 -9.41 -10.01 7.45
N GLU A 38 -10.40 -9.74 8.29
CA GLU A 38 -11.50 -10.65 8.61
C GLU A 38 -12.47 -10.93 7.46
N ARG A 39 -12.43 -10.11 6.39
CA ARG A 39 -13.26 -10.28 5.20
C ARG A 39 -12.53 -10.96 4.04
N LEU A 40 -11.27 -11.33 4.25
CA LEU A 40 -10.45 -11.94 3.22
C LEU A 40 -10.85 -13.41 3.01
N ASP A 41 -10.77 -13.90 1.77
CA ASP A 41 -11.06 -15.29 1.45
C ASP A 41 -10.04 -16.21 2.17
N PRO A 42 -10.51 -17.17 3.01
CA PRO A 42 -9.65 -18.15 3.68
C PRO A 42 -8.78 -18.98 2.71
N ALA A 43 -9.11 -19.03 1.42
CA ALA A 43 -8.28 -19.67 0.41
C ALA A 43 -6.91 -18.99 0.21
N LEU A 44 -6.77 -17.71 0.57
CA LEU A 44 -5.53 -16.95 0.38
C LEU A 44 -4.44 -17.27 1.39
N SER A 45 -4.80 -17.73 2.58
CA SER A 45 -3.84 -18.10 3.64
C SER A 45 -3.21 -19.47 3.44
N ARG A 46 -3.49 -20.15 2.32
CA ARG A 46 -2.90 -21.45 2.00
C ARG A 46 -1.41 -21.28 1.64
N PRO A 47 -0.55 -22.24 2.00
CA PRO A 47 0.87 -22.22 1.60
C PRO A 47 1.03 -22.06 0.08
N GLY A 48 1.97 -21.21 -0.35
CA GLY A 48 2.20 -20.90 -1.76
C GLY A 48 1.18 -19.92 -2.38
N ARG A 49 0.45 -19.16 -1.55
CA ARG A 49 -0.38 -18.02 -1.94
C ARG A 49 0.07 -16.77 -1.19
N MET A 50 -0.61 -16.40 -0.09
CA MET A 50 -0.19 -15.35 0.83
C MET A 50 0.30 -16.01 2.12
N ASP A 51 1.57 -16.38 2.13
CA ASP A 51 2.23 -17.10 3.22
C ASP A 51 2.93 -16.17 4.23
N VAL A 52 3.23 -14.93 3.86
CA VAL A 52 3.80 -13.90 4.75
C VAL A 52 2.75 -12.85 5.13
N TRP A 53 2.56 -12.64 6.43
CA TRP A 53 1.61 -11.67 6.98
C TRP A 53 2.34 -10.61 7.82
N VAL A 54 2.12 -9.35 7.49
CA VAL A 54 2.66 -8.20 8.25
C VAL A 54 1.50 -7.31 8.68
N GLU A 55 1.33 -7.17 10.00
CA GLU A 55 0.30 -6.34 10.58
C GLU A 55 0.76 -4.90 10.71
N PHE A 56 -0.01 -3.96 10.15
CA PHE A 56 0.22 -2.53 10.31
C PHE A 56 -0.55 -2.02 11.53
N LYS A 57 0.19 -1.57 12.55
CA LYS A 57 -0.36 -0.97 13.77
C LYS A 57 -0.24 0.55 13.72
N ASN A 58 -0.88 1.21 14.69
CA ASN A 58 -0.66 2.62 14.94
C ASN A 58 0.83 2.90 15.17
N ALA A 59 1.28 4.07 14.71
CA ALA A 59 2.67 4.48 14.86
C ALA A 59 3.06 4.54 16.33
N THR A 60 4.21 3.95 16.65
CA THR A 60 4.89 4.18 17.91
C THR A 60 5.38 5.62 18.01
N LYS A 61 5.66 6.09 19.22
CA LYS A 61 6.21 7.43 19.45
C LYS A 61 7.47 7.69 18.60
N TRP A 62 8.37 6.69 18.55
CA TRP A 62 9.60 6.79 17.77
C TRP A 62 9.33 6.87 16.26
N GLN A 63 8.39 6.06 15.74
CA GLN A 63 7.99 6.14 14.34
C GLN A 63 7.38 7.50 13.99
N ALA A 64 6.54 8.05 14.88
CA ALA A 64 5.96 9.38 14.69
C ALA A 64 7.04 10.49 14.68
N GLU A 65 8.02 10.41 15.58
CA GLU A 65 9.17 11.32 15.61
C GLU A 65 10.04 11.20 14.35
N ALA A 66 10.29 9.98 13.89
CA ALA A 66 11.04 9.73 12.65
C ALA A 66 10.30 10.26 11.42
N LEU A 67 8.99 10.03 11.33
CA LEU A 67 8.14 10.60 10.29
C LEU A 67 8.21 12.13 10.35
N PHE A 68 8.05 12.74 11.52
CA PHE A 68 8.15 14.20 11.68
C PHE A 68 9.48 14.75 11.18
N ARG A 69 10.61 14.16 11.58
CA ARG A 69 11.94 14.59 11.12
C ARG A 69 12.16 14.39 9.61
N ASN A 70 11.53 13.38 9.03
CA ASN A 70 11.60 13.14 7.58
C ASN A 70 10.75 14.12 6.78
N PHE A 71 9.58 14.51 7.30
CA PHE A 71 8.70 15.50 6.67
C PHE A 71 9.16 16.94 6.88
N PHE A 72 9.76 17.23 8.03
CA PHE A 72 10.35 18.52 8.39
C PHE A 72 11.84 18.34 8.62
N PRO A 73 12.62 18.03 7.56
CA PRO A 73 14.06 18.06 7.68
C PRO A 73 14.46 19.47 8.13
N CYS A 74 15.52 19.56 8.92
CA CYS A 74 16.12 20.85 9.24
C CYS A 74 16.80 21.38 7.98
N GLU A 75 16.01 21.87 7.02
CA GLU A 75 16.49 22.81 6.02
C GLU A 75 16.74 24.11 6.77
N ASP A 76 18.01 24.40 7.04
CA ASP A 76 18.62 25.73 7.10
C ASP A 76 17.69 26.92 7.41
N TYR A 77 16.85 26.86 8.45
CA TYR A 77 16.27 28.05 9.07
C TYR A 77 17.37 28.94 9.70
N ALA A 78 18.62 28.48 9.63
CA ALA A 78 19.83 29.24 9.86
C ALA A 78 20.60 29.49 8.56
N LYS A 79 20.00 30.04 7.50
CA LYS A 79 20.79 30.83 6.51
C LYS A 79 20.46 32.31 6.47
N ASP A 80 19.39 32.73 7.14
CA ASP A 80 19.11 34.15 7.40
C ASP A 80 19.29 34.56 8.88
N VAL A 81 19.56 33.59 9.78
CA VAL A 81 19.72 33.83 11.23
C VAL A 81 21.14 33.52 11.77
N TYR A 82 22.10 33.08 10.93
CA TYR A 82 23.54 33.13 11.30
C TYR A 82 24.12 34.56 11.29
N ASN A 83 23.27 35.58 11.47
CA ASN A 83 23.65 36.90 11.98
C ASN A 83 23.01 37.24 13.33
N ALA A 84 22.45 36.26 14.07
CA ALA A 84 22.03 36.48 15.44
C ALA A 84 22.17 35.21 16.29
N ASP A 85 23.34 35.06 16.90
CA ASP A 85 23.57 34.50 18.24
C ASP A 85 22.49 33.56 18.83
N CYS A 86 22.57 32.27 18.53
CA CYS A 86 22.03 31.24 19.44
C CYS A 86 23.15 30.84 20.42
N LYS A 87 23.33 31.63 21.48
CA LYS A 87 24.14 31.24 22.63
C LYS A 87 23.35 30.27 23.49
N THR A 88 23.84 29.04 23.59
CA THR A 88 23.52 28.11 24.67
C THR A 88 23.80 28.76 26.02
N SER A 89 22.77 28.80 26.88
CA SER A 89 22.94 29.02 28.33
C SER A 89 23.27 27.71 29.02
#